data_AF-A0AAN8QT68-F1
#
_entry.id   AF-A0AAN8QT68-F1
#
_cell.length_a   1.000
_cell.length_b   1.000
_cell.length_c   1.000
_cell.angle_alpha   90.00
_cell.angle_beta   90.00
_cell.angle_gamma   90.00
#
_symmetry.space_group_name_H-M   'P 1'
#
loop_
_entity.id
_entity.type
_entity.pdbx_description
1 polymer ?
#
loop_
_entity_poly.entity_id
_entity_poly.type
_entity_poly.pdbx_seq_one_letter_code
_entity_poly.pdbx_strand_id
1 'polypeptide(L)'
;MGESLLLEPSLAQSLAVSAAKTSKLSLCSSTQCSLAAWIKDNIRKKECCFYVDGDREGICKCGYQRIHHVDDSIKPENCLGETWARHRQEVPTDAYGDIRFGDLGQKIGKYVRVSSDTSPELLYQLLTEQWKLPPPNLIISVTGGAKNFYMKPHLTALFRRGLIKVAQTTGAWIITGGTHAGVMKHVGQAVRDYILSSDSMAGQIVAIGVATWGAIHNRRTLVHPEGRFPAHYSLDMQSQGNLSCLDNNHSHFLLVDDGTHGCYGVEVELRSRLERLISQQPLGNRESGVRIPAVCVVLDGGPGTLSTIYGAMLNGTPCVVLEGSGRLADVIAHVAGLPVTKVTLSVIHQLMKRFFGPEYDSFTELKILEWTKKVTHTIRMPQLLTVFRMGEDNHGDVDVAILQALLKANRSSESVGRESWERQLELAVAWNRVDIAKTDIFTEDSQWKSSDLHQAMFSALLGHKPQFVRLLLENGVCLRQFLGDQTTLCDLYTQLPTSCFFLRRLAKRVQTEKSRRSQTLSPRGAAGRIISLSHVSDEIHHLLGSFTQPLYPPPGLHSTRYPKEDVAVTV
;
A
#
# COMPACT_ATOMS: atom_id res chain seq x y z
N MET A 1 -71.39 -29.69 -29.62
CA MET A 1 -72.08 -28.42 -29.27
C MET A 1 -72.64 -28.61 -27.88
N GLY A 2 -72.32 -27.87 -26.84
CA GLY A 2 -71.49 -26.68 -26.62
C GLY A 2 -71.37 -26.50 -25.10
N GLU A 3 -70.42 -25.67 -24.72
CA GLU A 3 -69.82 -25.42 -23.39
C GLU A 3 -70.76 -25.29 -22.17
N SER A 4 -70.27 -25.73 -21.00
CA SER A 4 -70.54 -25.09 -19.71
C SER A 4 -69.34 -25.26 -18.77
N LEU A 5 -68.96 -24.14 -18.14
CA LEU A 5 -67.87 -23.93 -17.20
C LEU A 5 -68.19 -24.51 -15.81
N LEU A 6 -67.26 -25.24 -15.20
CA LEU A 6 -67.17 -25.42 -13.75
C LEU A 6 -65.70 -25.38 -13.28
N LEU A 7 -65.47 -24.55 -12.25
CA LEU A 7 -64.23 -24.29 -11.53
C LEU A 7 -63.70 -25.54 -10.78
N GLU A 8 -62.38 -25.62 -10.61
CA GLU A 8 -61.63 -26.40 -9.59
C GLU A 8 -60.18 -25.80 -9.51
N PRO A 9 -59.38 -26.03 -8.45
CA PRO A 9 -58.90 -24.97 -7.55
C PRO A 9 -57.36 -24.85 -7.48
N SER A 10 -56.82 -23.63 -7.52
CA SER A 10 -55.35 -23.39 -7.39
C SER A 10 -54.95 -22.28 -6.43
N LEU A 11 -55.84 -21.88 -5.50
CA LEU A 11 -55.61 -20.76 -4.59
C LEU A 11 -55.04 -21.14 -3.19
N ALA A 12 -54.51 -22.35 -3.02
CA ALA A 12 -53.94 -22.81 -1.75
C ALA A 12 -52.41 -22.99 -1.73
N GLN A 13 -51.69 -22.74 -2.84
CA GLN A 13 -50.23 -22.93 -2.90
C GLN A 13 -49.39 -21.65 -3.10
N SER A 14 -50.03 -20.47 -3.18
CA SER A 14 -49.29 -19.20 -3.37
C SER A 14 -49.00 -18.43 -2.07
N LEU A 15 -49.57 -18.83 -0.92
CA LEU A 15 -49.39 -18.13 0.35
C LEU A 15 -48.35 -18.78 1.29
N ALA A 16 -47.89 -20.01 1.02
CA ALA A 16 -46.86 -20.68 1.83
C ALA A 16 -45.41 -20.40 1.36
N VAL A 17 -45.21 -19.85 0.16
CA VAL A 17 -43.87 -19.50 -0.37
C VAL A 17 -43.48 -18.04 -0.04
N SER A 18 -44.44 -17.23 0.44
CA SER A 18 -44.20 -15.83 0.84
C SER A 18 -43.76 -15.69 2.31
N ALA A 19 -44.11 -16.63 3.19
CA ALA A 19 -43.78 -16.57 4.61
C ALA A 19 -42.39 -17.15 4.98
N ALA A 20 -41.65 -17.74 4.02
CA ALA A 20 -40.30 -18.28 4.24
C ALA A 20 -39.17 -17.36 3.75
N LYS A 21 -39.47 -16.12 3.35
CA LYS A 21 -38.48 -15.13 2.85
C LYS A 21 -38.16 -13.99 3.82
N THR A 22 -38.68 -14.01 5.05
CA THR A 22 -38.45 -12.99 6.09
C THR A 22 -37.83 -13.55 7.36
N SER A 23 -36.83 -14.43 7.22
CA SER A 23 -35.95 -14.81 8.34
C SER A 23 -34.54 -15.25 7.90
N LYS A 24 -33.96 -14.60 6.88
CA LYS A 24 -32.50 -14.56 6.78
C LYS A 24 -31.98 -13.53 7.79
N LEU A 25 -32.03 -13.91 9.07
CA LEU A 25 -31.02 -13.45 10.02
C LEU A 25 -29.67 -13.70 9.33
N SER A 26 -28.94 -12.62 9.10
CA SER A 26 -27.56 -12.63 8.64
C SER A 26 -26.76 -13.59 9.52
N LEU A 27 -26.57 -14.84 9.06
CA LEU A 27 -25.63 -15.76 9.69
C LEU A 27 -24.24 -15.19 9.40
N CYS A 28 -23.74 -14.40 10.36
CA CYS A 28 -22.38 -13.93 10.41
C CYS A 28 -21.45 -15.15 10.28
N SER A 29 -20.55 -15.16 9.30
CA SER A 29 -19.58 -16.25 9.19
C SER A 29 -18.69 -16.28 10.44
N SER A 30 -18.20 -17.45 10.86
CA SER A 30 -17.31 -17.56 12.03
C SER A 30 -16.12 -16.59 11.98
N THR A 31 -15.65 -16.29 10.76
CA THR A 31 -14.59 -15.31 10.47
C THR A 31 -15.01 -13.85 10.63
N GLN A 32 -16.26 -13.50 10.34
CA GLN A 32 -16.80 -12.15 10.55
C GLN A 32 -17.04 -11.90 12.04
N CYS A 33 -17.51 -12.90 12.79
CA CYS A 33 -17.64 -12.81 14.24
C CYS A 33 -16.28 -12.58 14.94
N SER A 34 -15.23 -13.31 14.53
CA SER A 34 -13.89 -13.11 15.10
C SER A 34 -13.32 -11.73 14.78
N LEU A 35 -13.56 -11.23 13.56
CA LEU A 35 -13.15 -9.89 13.15
C LEU A 35 -13.88 -8.81 13.96
N ALA A 36 -15.20 -8.94 14.12
CA ALA A 36 -16.03 -7.99 14.86
C ALA A 36 -15.61 -7.91 16.34
N ALA A 37 -15.35 -9.04 16.98
CA ALA A 37 -14.84 -9.09 18.35
C ALA A 37 -13.48 -8.39 18.47
N TRP A 38 -12.53 -8.72 17.59
CA TRP A 38 -11.20 -8.10 17.60
C TRP A 38 -11.27 -6.58 17.39
N ILE A 39 -12.10 -6.10 16.46
CA ILE A 39 -12.28 -4.66 16.20
C ILE A 39 -12.83 -3.95 17.44
N LYS A 40 -13.87 -4.49 18.09
CA LYS A 40 -14.47 -3.90 19.28
C LYS A 40 -13.49 -3.79 20.45
N ASP A 41 -12.64 -4.80 20.63
CA ASP A 41 -11.71 -4.86 21.75
C ASP A 41 -10.49 -3.93 21.55
N ASN A 42 -10.09 -3.67 20.30
CA ASN A 42 -8.83 -2.98 20.00
C ASN A 42 -9.02 -1.57 19.41
N ILE A 43 -10.10 -1.30 18.67
CA ILE A 43 -10.28 -0.05 17.93
C ILE A 43 -11.28 0.86 18.64
N ARG A 44 -10.84 2.09 18.89
CA ARG A 44 -11.65 3.16 19.50
C ARG A 44 -12.06 4.21 18.47
N LYS A 45 -13.08 4.99 18.81
CA LYS A 45 -13.52 6.22 18.14
C LYS A 45 -13.53 7.38 19.14
N LYS A 46 -13.63 8.61 18.65
CA LYS A 46 -13.73 9.82 19.49
C LYS A 46 -15.11 10.43 19.42
N GLU A 47 -15.64 10.81 20.57
CA GLU A 47 -16.92 11.50 20.68
C GLU A 47 -16.81 12.73 21.57
N CYS A 48 -17.55 13.78 21.23
CA CYS A 48 -17.55 15.01 22.00
C CYS A 48 -18.47 14.85 23.22
N CYS A 49 -17.88 14.98 24.40
CA CYS A 49 -18.53 14.68 25.68
C CYS A 49 -19.15 15.89 26.35
N PHE A 50 -18.87 17.09 25.87
CA PHE A 50 -19.35 18.33 26.46
C PHE A 50 -19.80 19.28 25.36
N TYR A 51 -21.02 19.80 25.51
CA TYR A 51 -21.51 20.89 24.69
C TYR A 51 -20.88 22.20 25.14
N VAL A 52 -20.20 22.89 24.22
CA VAL A 52 -19.72 24.25 24.44
C VAL A 52 -20.05 25.07 23.22
N ASP A 53 -20.79 26.16 23.42
CA ASP A 53 -21.18 27.08 22.36
C ASP A 53 -19.95 27.50 21.54
N GLY A 54 -20.06 27.29 20.23
CA GLY A 54 -19.12 27.78 19.23
C GLY A 54 -19.51 29.18 18.75
N ASP A 55 -18.94 29.60 17.62
CA ASP A 55 -19.16 30.94 17.06
C ASP A 55 -20.61 31.17 16.56
N ARG A 56 -21.40 30.10 16.44
CA ARG A 56 -22.81 30.14 16.02
C ARG A 56 -23.69 29.53 17.10
N GLU A 57 -24.78 30.21 17.42
CA GLU A 57 -25.77 29.73 18.40
C GLU A 57 -26.25 28.31 18.06
N GLY A 58 -26.27 27.43 19.06
CA GLY A 58 -26.75 26.05 18.91
C GLY A 58 -25.77 25.06 18.26
N ILE A 59 -24.58 25.51 17.87
CA ILE A 59 -23.50 24.67 17.33
C ILE A 59 -22.37 24.60 18.35
N CYS A 60 -22.01 23.39 18.75
CA CYS A 60 -20.88 23.17 19.65
C CYS A 60 -19.55 23.46 18.93
N LYS A 61 -18.48 23.75 19.68
CA LYS A 61 -17.11 23.85 19.16
C LYS A 61 -16.64 22.62 18.36
N CYS A 62 -17.25 21.45 18.54
CA CYS A 62 -17.00 20.26 17.72
C CYS A 62 -17.63 20.34 16.32
N GLY A 63 -18.46 21.33 16.03
CA GLY A 63 -19.22 21.46 14.78
C GLY A 63 -20.54 20.69 14.75
N TYR A 64 -20.85 19.89 15.78
CA TYR A 64 -22.16 19.24 15.91
C TYR A 64 -23.19 20.18 16.53
N GLN A 65 -24.45 20.02 16.13
CA GLN A 65 -25.58 20.70 16.75
C GLN A 65 -25.83 20.17 18.16
N ARG A 66 -26.41 21.00 19.03
CA ARG A 66 -26.74 20.65 20.43
C ARG A 66 -27.55 19.34 20.54
N ILE A 67 -28.47 19.10 19.61
CA ILE A 67 -29.31 17.88 19.56
C ILE A 67 -28.52 16.57 19.34
N HIS A 68 -27.27 16.65 18.89
CA HIS A 68 -26.42 15.48 18.65
C HIS A 68 -25.49 15.16 19.84
N HIS A 69 -25.58 15.93 20.93
CA HIS A 69 -24.92 15.62 22.18
C HIS A 69 -25.87 14.84 23.10
N VAL A 70 -25.33 13.90 23.86
CA VAL A 70 -26.10 13.15 24.88
C VAL A 70 -26.47 14.10 26.02
N ASP A 71 -27.61 13.89 26.69
CA ASP A 71 -28.10 14.80 27.75
C ASP A 71 -27.08 15.00 28.90
N ASP A 72 -26.27 13.99 29.20
CA ASP A 72 -25.19 14.08 30.20
C ASP A 72 -24.06 15.03 29.76
N SER A 73 -23.87 15.24 28.45
CA SER A 73 -22.90 16.16 27.87
C SER A 73 -23.33 17.63 27.91
N ILE A 74 -24.59 17.90 28.26
CA ILE A 74 -25.19 19.24 28.26
C ILE A 74 -25.15 19.84 29.69
N LYS A 75 -24.78 19.06 30.71
CA LYS A 75 -24.71 19.51 32.11
C LYS A 75 -23.51 20.44 32.33
N PRO A 76 -23.73 21.71 32.74
CA PRO A 76 -22.69 22.74 32.80
C PRO A 76 -21.81 22.69 34.07
N GLU A 77 -22.06 21.78 35.01
CA GLU A 77 -21.63 21.97 36.40
C GLU A 77 -20.13 21.69 36.69
N ASN A 78 -19.33 21.14 35.77
CA ASN A 78 -17.98 20.65 36.12
C ASN A 78 -16.76 21.17 35.35
N CYS A 79 -16.87 22.10 34.38
CA CYS A 79 -15.67 22.54 33.62
C CYS A 79 -15.68 24.04 33.30
N LEU A 80 -15.34 24.87 34.29
CA LEU A 80 -14.82 26.21 34.05
C LEU A 80 -13.37 26.11 33.57
N GLY A 81 -13.18 26.14 32.24
CA GLY A 81 -11.87 26.25 31.61
C GLY A 81 -11.16 24.93 31.27
N GLU A 82 -10.31 25.02 30.24
CA GLU A 82 -9.25 24.08 29.79
C GLU A 82 -9.51 23.19 28.56
N THR A 83 -8.60 23.39 27.59
CA THR A 83 -8.22 22.63 26.37
C THR A 83 -9.19 21.64 25.70
N TRP A 84 -9.26 21.70 24.36
CA TRP A 84 -9.99 20.80 23.45
C TRP A 84 -9.76 19.28 23.69
N ALA A 85 -8.68 18.91 24.38
CA ALA A 85 -8.39 17.53 24.75
C ALA A 85 -9.35 16.96 25.81
N ARG A 86 -9.83 17.76 26.77
CA ARG A 86 -10.78 17.31 27.83
C ARG A 86 -12.22 17.19 27.33
N HIS A 87 -12.50 17.67 26.12
CA HIS A 87 -13.84 17.66 25.50
C HIS A 87 -14.19 16.36 24.76
N ARG A 88 -13.24 15.42 24.66
CA ARG A 88 -13.37 14.21 23.84
C ARG A 88 -13.12 12.98 24.70
N GLN A 89 -13.93 11.94 24.50
CA GLN A 89 -13.72 10.63 25.10
C GLN A 89 -13.52 9.60 24.01
N GLU A 90 -12.65 8.64 24.30
CA GLU A 90 -12.47 7.47 23.46
C GLU A 90 -13.36 6.33 23.93
N VAL A 91 -14.21 5.85 23.03
CA VAL A 91 -15.11 4.72 23.26
C VAL A 91 -14.90 3.67 22.17
N PRO A 92 -15.32 2.41 22.37
CA PRO A 92 -15.24 1.39 21.32
C PRO A 92 -15.91 1.84 20.02
N THR A 93 -15.34 1.47 18.88
CA THR A 93 -15.87 1.86 17.58
C THR A 93 -17.20 1.16 17.27
N ASP A 94 -18.11 1.89 16.61
CA ASP A 94 -19.47 1.46 16.25
C ASP A 94 -19.70 1.48 14.74
N ALA A 95 -18.66 1.70 13.95
CA ALA A 95 -18.77 1.81 12.50
C ALA A 95 -17.64 1.02 11.85
N TYR A 96 -17.91 -0.23 11.51
CA TYR A 96 -16.99 -1.12 10.82
C TYR A 96 -17.74 -2.17 10.02
N GLY A 97 -17.08 -2.70 8.99
CA GLY A 97 -17.54 -3.87 8.24
C GLY A 97 -17.27 -3.78 6.75
N ASP A 98 -18.20 -4.28 5.95
CA ASP A 98 -18.10 -4.28 4.50
C ASP A 98 -19.01 -3.17 3.93
N ILE A 99 -18.54 -2.41 2.93
CA ILE A 99 -19.29 -1.32 2.29
C ILE A 99 -19.63 -1.68 0.84
N ARG A 100 -20.89 -1.50 0.45
CA ARG A 100 -21.39 -1.66 -0.91
C ARG A 100 -21.91 -0.31 -1.42
N PHE A 101 -21.44 0.09 -2.60
CA PHE A 101 -21.78 1.36 -3.22
C PHE A 101 -22.90 1.19 -4.27
N GLY A 102 -24.14 1.52 -3.91
CA GLY A 102 -25.31 1.52 -4.81
C GLY A 102 -25.59 0.20 -5.58
N ASP A 103 -26.59 0.23 -6.47
CA ASP A 103 -27.07 -0.97 -7.19
C ASP A 103 -26.20 -1.38 -8.39
N LEU A 104 -25.31 -0.49 -8.84
CA LEU A 104 -24.38 -0.72 -9.96
C LEU A 104 -22.99 -1.19 -9.49
N GLY A 105 -22.68 -1.08 -8.19
CA GLY A 105 -21.38 -1.45 -7.64
C GLY A 105 -21.33 -2.92 -7.23
N GLN A 106 -20.78 -3.80 -8.06
CA GLN A 106 -20.51 -5.20 -7.69
C GLN A 106 -19.39 -5.33 -6.64
N LYS A 107 -18.58 -4.27 -6.44
CA LYS A 107 -17.40 -4.31 -5.57
C LYS A 107 -17.77 -4.00 -4.11
N ILE A 108 -17.42 -4.93 -3.23
CA ILE A 108 -17.51 -4.78 -1.78
C ILE A 108 -16.16 -4.27 -1.28
N GLY A 109 -16.16 -3.11 -0.63
CA GLY A 109 -14.99 -2.60 0.10
C GLY A 109 -15.05 -2.95 1.58
N LYS A 110 -13.98 -2.71 2.32
CA LYS A 110 -13.96 -2.79 3.79
C LYS A 110 -13.80 -1.40 4.40
N TYR A 111 -14.43 -1.16 5.54
CA TYR A 111 -14.29 0.11 6.24
C TYR A 111 -14.21 -0.08 7.76
N VAL A 112 -13.50 0.83 8.41
CA VAL A 112 -13.49 0.96 9.87
C VAL A 112 -13.33 2.42 10.27
N ARG A 113 -14.07 2.84 11.30
CA ARG A 113 -13.90 4.13 11.99
C ARG A 113 -12.87 3.97 13.11
N VAL A 114 -11.85 4.81 13.10
CA VAL A 114 -10.70 4.75 14.01
C VAL A 114 -10.46 6.11 14.65
N SER A 115 -10.01 6.14 15.91
CA SER A 115 -9.57 7.37 16.58
C SER A 115 -8.35 7.95 15.87
N SER A 116 -8.23 9.28 15.83
CA SER A 116 -7.01 9.97 15.39
C SER A 116 -5.74 9.53 16.13
N ASP A 117 -5.89 9.01 17.35
CA ASP A 117 -4.77 8.65 18.23
C ASP A 117 -4.42 7.15 18.17
N THR A 118 -5.16 6.37 17.36
CA THR A 118 -4.94 4.94 17.18
C THR A 118 -3.48 4.65 16.78
N SER A 119 -2.89 3.60 17.35
CA SER A 119 -1.50 3.26 17.02
C SER A 119 -1.36 2.75 15.58
N PRO A 120 -0.33 3.19 14.83
CA PRO A 120 -0.08 2.68 13.48
C PRO A 120 0.18 1.18 13.41
N GLU A 121 0.74 0.58 14.48
CA GLU A 121 1.01 -0.85 14.61
C GLU A 121 -0.30 -1.65 14.54
N LEU A 122 -1.32 -1.17 15.27
CA LEU A 122 -2.63 -1.81 15.30
C LEU A 122 -3.34 -1.70 13.94
N LEU A 123 -3.19 -0.57 13.25
CA LEU A 123 -3.70 -0.40 11.89
C LEU A 123 -3.00 -1.33 10.90
N TYR A 124 -1.69 -1.50 11.01
CA TYR A 124 -0.96 -2.44 10.16
C TYR A 124 -1.38 -3.90 10.41
N GLN A 125 -1.60 -4.25 11.68
CA GLN A 125 -2.16 -5.56 12.06
C GLN A 125 -3.57 -5.76 11.48
N LEU A 126 -4.42 -4.74 11.54
CA LEU A 126 -5.75 -4.78 10.91
C LEU A 126 -5.63 -5.04 9.40
N LEU A 127 -4.78 -4.29 8.68
CA LEU A 127 -4.63 -4.43 7.23
C LEU A 127 -4.12 -5.82 6.83
N THR A 128 -3.10 -6.33 7.51
CA THR A 128 -2.40 -7.56 7.12
C THR A 128 -3.00 -8.83 7.73
N GLU A 129 -3.30 -8.83 9.03
CA GLU A 129 -3.79 -10.02 9.72
C GLU A 129 -5.31 -10.16 9.65
N GLN A 130 -6.06 -9.07 9.80
CA GLN A 130 -7.52 -9.12 9.87
C GLN A 130 -8.16 -9.03 8.49
N TRP A 131 -7.71 -8.10 7.65
CA TRP A 131 -8.16 -7.95 6.26
C TRP A 131 -7.39 -8.83 5.27
N LYS A 132 -6.36 -9.55 5.73
CA LYS A 132 -5.58 -10.51 4.94
C LYS A 132 -4.92 -9.90 3.71
N LEU A 133 -4.56 -8.62 3.78
CA LEU A 133 -3.80 -7.97 2.71
C LEU A 133 -2.35 -8.46 2.74
N PRO A 134 -1.79 -8.90 1.60
CA PRO A 134 -0.36 -9.17 1.52
C PRO A 134 0.41 -7.87 1.77
N PRO A 135 1.53 -7.90 2.54
CA PRO A 135 2.39 -6.74 2.71
C PRO A 135 2.81 -6.15 1.36
N PRO A 136 2.82 -4.81 1.21
CA PRO A 136 3.15 -4.18 -0.06
C PRO A 136 4.65 -4.25 -0.34
N ASN A 137 5.04 -4.27 -1.62
CA ASN A 137 6.44 -4.08 -1.99
C ASN A 137 6.81 -2.60 -2.19
N LEU A 138 5.82 -1.71 -2.16
CA LEU A 138 5.94 -0.27 -2.34
C LEU A 138 4.69 0.42 -1.79
N ILE A 139 4.85 1.58 -1.16
CA ILE A 139 3.74 2.47 -0.81
C ILE A 139 3.72 3.65 -1.77
N ILE A 140 2.59 3.88 -2.42
CA ILE A 140 2.34 5.08 -3.24
C ILE A 140 1.34 5.95 -2.50
N SER A 141 1.83 7.00 -1.84
CA SER A 141 1.01 7.98 -1.13
C SER A 141 0.60 9.09 -2.11
N VAL A 142 -0.65 9.09 -2.57
CA VAL A 142 -1.16 10.13 -3.47
C VAL A 142 -1.82 11.24 -2.64
N THR A 143 -1.34 12.47 -2.81
CA THR A 143 -1.88 13.65 -2.13
C THR A 143 -2.06 14.81 -3.12
N GLY A 144 -2.92 15.77 -2.78
CA GLY A 144 -3.21 16.87 -3.69
C GLY A 144 -4.47 17.65 -3.34
N GLY A 145 -5.03 18.32 -4.35
CA GLY A 145 -6.25 19.12 -4.20
C GLY A 145 -7.46 18.26 -3.82
N ALA A 146 -8.13 18.60 -2.71
CA ALA A 146 -9.38 17.97 -2.27
C ALA A 146 -10.63 18.49 -3.02
N LYS A 147 -10.53 19.68 -3.63
CA LYS A 147 -11.58 20.22 -4.51
C LYS A 147 -11.39 19.70 -5.93
N ASN A 148 -12.49 19.47 -6.64
CA ASN A 148 -12.44 19.11 -8.06
C ASN A 148 -11.69 20.19 -8.86
N PHE A 149 -10.80 19.74 -9.74
CA PHE A 149 -9.99 20.59 -10.59
C PHE A 149 -9.96 20.01 -12.00
N TYR A 150 -9.59 20.84 -12.96
CA TYR A 150 -9.40 20.42 -14.33
C TYR A 150 -7.94 20.07 -14.58
N MET A 151 -7.70 18.84 -15.00
CA MET A 151 -6.40 18.39 -15.50
C MET A 151 -6.51 18.12 -16.99
N LYS A 152 -5.50 18.51 -17.77
CA LYS A 152 -5.49 18.26 -19.22
C LYS A 152 -5.72 16.76 -19.51
N PRO A 153 -6.52 16.37 -20.53
CA PRO A 153 -6.83 14.97 -20.81
C PRO A 153 -5.60 14.10 -21.02
N HIS A 154 -4.57 14.63 -21.70
CA HIS A 154 -3.32 13.91 -21.92
C HIS A 154 -2.58 13.60 -20.60
N LEU A 155 -2.40 14.60 -19.72
CA LEU A 155 -1.79 14.40 -18.40
C LEU A 155 -2.61 13.42 -17.55
N THR A 156 -3.93 13.51 -17.63
CA THR A 156 -4.83 12.59 -16.94
C THR A 156 -4.61 11.15 -17.38
N ALA A 157 -4.52 10.90 -18.69
CA ALA A 157 -4.26 9.58 -19.24
C ALA A 157 -2.89 9.05 -18.81
N LEU A 158 -1.84 9.87 -18.89
CA LEU A 158 -0.49 9.51 -18.45
C LEU A 158 -0.44 9.17 -16.96
N PHE A 159 -1.04 10.01 -16.11
CA PHE A 159 -1.11 9.78 -14.68
C PHE A 159 -1.85 8.49 -14.34
N ARG A 160 -3.06 8.28 -14.88
CA ARG A 160 -3.85 7.08 -14.61
C ARG A 160 -3.12 5.82 -15.07
N ARG A 161 -2.57 5.82 -16.30
CA ARG A 161 -1.82 4.69 -16.84
C ARG A 161 -0.58 4.38 -16.00
N GLY A 162 0.24 5.39 -15.71
CA GLY A 162 1.47 5.21 -14.95
C GLY A 162 1.21 4.74 -13.52
N LEU A 163 0.25 5.33 -12.81
CA LEU A 163 -0.10 4.94 -11.45
C LEU A 163 -0.51 3.46 -11.37
N ILE A 164 -1.39 3.03 -12.28
CA ILE A 164 -1.87 1.65 -12.36
C ILE A 164 -0.74 0.70 -12.73
N LYS A 165 0.09 1.08 -13.70
CA LYS A 165 1.24 0.28 -14.13
C LYS A 165 2.22 0.03 -12.99
N VAL A 166 2.62 1.05 -12.21
CA VAL A 166 3.48 0.85 -11.02
C VAL A 166 2.81 -0.06 -10.01
N ALA A 167 1.55 0.22 -9.68
CA ALA A 167 0.85 -0.52 -8.63
C ALA A 167 0.72 -2.01 -8.98
N GLN A 168 0.40 -2.32 -10.24
CA GLN A 168 0.29 -3.68 -10.72
C GLN A 168 1.64 -4.40 -10.78
N THR A 169 2.69 -3.78 -11.35
CA THR A 169 3.98 -4.46 -11.54
C THR A 169 4.70 -4.71 -10.23
N THR A 170 4.54 -3.82 -9.26
CA THR A 170 5.24 -3.91 -7.98
C THR A 170 4.42 -4.61 -6.90
N GLY A 171 3.09 -4.65 -7.00
CA GLY A 171 2.23 -5.04 -5.89
C GLY A 171 2.20 -3.95 -4.81
N ALA A 172 2.11 -2.68 -5.23
CA ALA A 172 2.07 -1.54 -4.32
C ALA A 172 0.70 -1.36 -3.65
N TRP A 173 0.70 -0.76 -2.47
CA TRP A 173 -0.50 -0.17 -1.90
C TRP A 173 -0.59 1.30 -2.32
N ILE A 174 -1.75 1.70 -2.85
CA ILE A 174 -2.06 3.10 -3.12
C ILE A 174 -2.79 3.66 -1.90
N ILE A 175 -2.20 4.64 -1.22
CA ILE A 175 -2.80 5.33 -0.07
C ILE A 175 -3.20 6.74 -0.50
N THR A 176 -4.42 7.15 -0.19
CA THR A 176 -5.02 8.41 -0.67
C THR A 176 -6.13 8.87 0.28
N GLY A 177 -6.72 10.05 0.06
CA GLY A 177 -7.78 10.62 0.89
C GLY A 177 -9.13 9.90 0.82
N GLY A 178 -9.33 8.99 -0.15
CA GLY A 178 -10.52 8.12 -0.23
C GLY A 178 -11.87 8.79 -0.50
N THR A 179 -11.92 10.11 -0.71
CA THR A 179 -13.14 10.84 -1.05
C THR A 179 -13.35 10.93 -2.56
N HIS A 180 -14.60 11.11 -3.00
CA HIS A 180 -14.95 11.29 -4.41
C HIS A 180 -14.80 12.74 -4.88
N ALA A 181 -13.68 13.37 -4.53
CA ALA A 181 -13.39 14.74 -4.90
C ALA A 181 -11.90 14.94 -5.24
N GLY A 182 -11.62 15.85 -6.18
CA GLY A 182 -10.27 16.24 -6.54
C GLY A 182 -9.38 15.07 -6.96
N VAL A 183 -8.16 15.02 -6.43
CA VAL A 183 -7.15 14.01 -6.81
C VAL A 183 -7.60 12.59 -6.48
N MET A 184 -8.29 12.42 -5.35
CA MET A 184 -8.78 11.12 -4.88
C MET A 184 -9.76 10.50 -5.88
N LYS A 185 -10.59 11.33 -6.54
CA LYS A 185 -11.46 10.90 -7.64
C LYS A 185 -10.69 10.46 -8.88
N HIS A 186 -9.60 11.15 -9.25
CA HIS A 186 -8.76 10.72 -10.38
C HIS A 186 -8.08 9.37 -10.13
N VAL A 187 -7.64 9.12 -8.89
CA VAL A 187 -7.10 7.81 -8.46
C VAL A 187 -8.18 6.74 -8.56
N GLY A 188 -9.38 7.01 -8.03
CA GLY A 188 -10.51 6.07 -8.11
C GLY A 188 -10.88 5.72 -9.55
N GLN A 189 -10.93 6.71 -10.44
CA GLN A 189 -11.17 6.49 -11.86
C GLN A 189 -10.07 5.65 -12.51
N ALA A 190 -8.79 5.85 -12.17
CA ALA A 190 -7.70 5.02 -12.67
C ALA A 190 -7.90 3.54 -12.31
N VAL A 191 -8.25 3.28 -11.05
CA VAL A 191 -8.49 1.91 -10.54
C VAL A 191 -9.70 1.28 -11.22
N ARG A 192 -10.76 2.06 -11.44
CA ARG A 192 -11.95 1.60 -12.17
C ARG A 192 -11.64 1.25 -13.63
N ASP A 193 -10.95 2.15 -14.34
CA ASP A 193 -10.61 1.98 -15.75
C ASP A 193 -9.78 0.69 -15.93
N TYR A 194 -8.85 0.40 -15.00
CA TYR A 194 -8.10 -0.86 -14.96
C TYR A 194 -8.95 -2.11 -14.72
N ILE A 195 -9.89 -2.05 -13.77
CA ILE A 195 -10.77 -3.19 -13.45
C ILE A 195 -11.67 -3.51 -14.64
N LEU A 196 -12.17 -2.49 -15.34
CA LEU A 196 -13.01 -2.66 -16.52
C LEU A 196 -12.23 -3.21 -17.72
N SER A 197 -10.93 -2.93 -17.82
CA SER A 197 -10.08 -3.41 -18.92
C SER A 197 -9.44 -4.79 -18.66
N SER A 198 -9.45 -5.27 -17.42
CA SER A 198 -8.72 -6.48 -17.01
C SER A 198 -9.69 -7.64 -16.77
N ASP A 199 -9.66 -8.65 -17.64
CA ASP A 199 -10.49 -9.87 -17.51
C ASP A 199 -9.99 -10.84 -16.42
N SER A 200 -8.80 -10.62 -15.87
CA SER A 200 -8.17 -11.51 -14.89
C SER A 200 -8.34 -11.01 -13.45
N MET A 201 -8.83 -11.88 -12.57
CA MET A 201 -8.86 -11.68 -11.11
C MET A 201 -7.46 -11.72 -10.46
N ALA A 202 -6.39 -11.92 -11.24
CA ALA A 202 -5.03 -12.00 -10.75
C ALA A 202 -4.42 -10.59 -10.60
N GLY A 203 -4.15 -10.17 -9.35
CA GLY A 203 -3.46 -8.91 -9.05
C GLY A 203 -4.40 -7.72 -8.79
N GLN A 204 -5.42 -7.90 -7.95
CA GLN A 204 -6.32 -6.80 -7.58
C GLN A 204 -5.55 -5.64 -6.92
N ILE A 205 -5.70 -4.44 -7.48
CA ILE A 205 -5.07 -3.23 -6.95
C ILE A 205 -5.64 -2.90 -5.56
N VAL A 206 -4.74 -2.73 -4.60
CA VAL A 206 -5.08 -2.32 -3.24
C VAL A 206 -5.03 -0.80 -3.14
N ALA A 207 -6.22 -0.17 -3.09
CA ALA A 207 -6.38 1.26 -2.90
C ALA A 207 -7.05 1.53 -1.55
N ILE A 208 -6.28 2.11 -0.62
CA ILE A 208 -6.69 2.41 0.74
C ILE A 208 -7.01 3.90 0.85
N GLY A 209 -8.27 4.22 1.15
CA GLY A 209 -8.73 5.57 1.44
C GLY A 209 -8.61 5.87 2.94
N VAL A 210 -7.80 6.86 3.31
CA VAL A 210 -7.74 7.40 4.67
C VAL A 210 -8.48 8.74 4.67
N ALA A 211 -9.64 8.80 5.31
CA ALA A 211 -10.56 9.94 5.21
C ALA A 211 -11.00 10.41 6.60
N THR A 212 -11.17 11.72 6.80
CA THR A 212 -11.73 12.25 8.05
C THR A 212 -13.22 11.88 8.19
N TRP A 213 -13.58 11.15 9.23
CA TRP A 213 -14.96 10.77 9.58
C TRP A 213 -15.90 11.98 9.66
N GLY A 214 -15.41 13.07 10.27
CA GLY A 214 -16.06 14.39 10.38
C GLY A 214 -16.58 14.98 9.07
N ALA A 215 -15.88 14.69 7.97
CA ALA A 215 -16.09 15.29 6.65
C ALA A 215 -16.86 14.40 5.68
N ILE A 216 -17.27 13.19 6.08
CA ILE A 216 -17.93 12.23 5.20
C ILE A 216 -19.45 12.42 5.18
N HIS A 217 -19.99 12.60 3.97
CA HIS A 217 -21.43 12.64 3.74
C HIS A 217 -22.08 11.26 3.86
N ASN A 218 -23.36 11.20 4.26
CA ASN A 218 -24.14 9.96 4.43
C ASN A 218 -23.53 8.90 5.38
N ARG A 219 -22.57 9.26 6.22
CA ARG A 219 -21.86 8.35 7.15
C ARG A 219 -22.77 7.63 8.16
N ARG A 220 -23.97 8.15 8.45
CA ARG A 220 -24.95 7.49 9.35
C ARG A 220 -25.33 6.09 8.88
N THR A 221 -25.28 5.83 7.57
CA THR A 221 -25.54 4.51 6.98
C THR A 221 -24.48 3.46 7.32
N LEU A 222 -23.31 3.89 7.79
CA LEU A 222 -22.17 3.06 8.15
C LEU A 222 -22.12 2.69 9.64
N VAL A 223 -22.97 3.32 10.46
CA VAL A 223 -22.99 3.14 11.92
C VAL A 223 -23.87 1.95 12.28
N HIS A 224 -23.30 0.98 12.98
CA HIS A 224 -24.00 -0.13 13.62
C HIS A 224 -23.08 -0.78 14.68
N PRO A 225 -23.50 -0.87 15.96
CA PRO A 225 -22.65 -1.36 17.05
C PRO A 225 -22.06 -2.76 16.83
N GLU A 226 -22.77 -3.65 16.14
CA GLU A 226 -22.29 -5.01 15.80
C GLU A 226 -21.53 -5.09 14.47
N GLY A 227 -21.29 -3.95 13.82
CA GLY A 227 -20.78 -3.85 12.45
C GLY A 227 -21.87 -4.09 11.39
N ARG A 228 -21.57 -3.74 10.13
CA ARG A 228 -22.47 -3.98 8.98
C ARG A 228 -21.75 -4.75 7.86
N PHE A 229 -22.34 -5.85 7.42
CA PHE A 229 -21.76 -6.74 6.41
C PHE A 229 -22.84 -7.19 5.39
N PRO A 230 -23.21 -6.38 4.37
CA PRO A 230 -22.65 -5.09 3.99
C PRO A 230 -23.50 -3.88 4.42
N ALA A 231 -22.85 -2.74 4.69
CA ALA A 231 -23.45 -1.42 4.71
C ALA A 231 -23.74 -0.93 3.28
N HIS A 232 -24.96 -0.48 3.02
CA HIS A 232 -25.33 0.14 1.75
C HIS A 232 -25.07 1.64 1.84
N TYR A 233 -24.16 2.13 1.00
CA TYR A 233 -23.76 3.54 0.95
C TYR A 233 -24.13 4.14 -0.41
N SER A 234 -24.89 5.24 -0.39
CA SER A 234 -25.33 5.95 -1.58
C SER A 234 -24.49 7.21 -1.80
N LEU A 235 -23.93 7.32 -3.01
CA LEU A 235 -23.24 8.51 -3.48
C LEU A 235 -24.27 9.61 -3.78
N ASP A 236 -24.35 10.62 -2.93
CA ASP A 236 -25.19 11.79 -3.15
C ASP A 236 -24.31 13.04 -3.27
N MET A 237 -24.08 13.46 -4.51
CA MET A 237 -23.26 14.63 -4.82
C MET A 237 -24.02 15.95 -4.71
N GLN A 238 -25.35 15.91 -4.69
CA GLN A 238 -26.19 17.11 -4.76
C GLN A 238 -26.45 17.70 -3.38
N SER A 239 -26.60 16.84 -2.36
CA SER A 239 -26.92 17.27 -0.99
C SER A 239 -25.72 17.37 -0.03
N GLN A 240 -24.49 17.10 -0.50
CA GLN A 240 -23.32 16.97 0.38
C GLN A 240 -22.84 18.28 1.04
N GLY A 241 -23.25 19.45 0.51
CA GLY A 241 -22.84 20.75 1.05
C GLY A 241 -21.30 20.88 1.15
N ASN A 242 -20.80 21.13 2.36
CA ASN A 242 -19.36 21.23 2.63
C ASN A 242 -18.69 19.88 2.95
N LEU A 243 -19.44 18.77 2.98
CA LEU A 243 -18.93 17.42 3.19
C LEU A 243 -18.56 16.77 1.85
N SER A 244 -17.88 15.63 1.91
CA SER A 244 -17.48 14.85 0.74
C SER A 244 -17.99 13.42 0.83
N CYS A 245 -18.44 12.86 -0.29
CA CYS A 245 -18.74 11.43 -0.36
C CYS A 245 -17.47 10.57 -0.42
N LEU A 246 -17.56 9.31 0.01
CA LEU A 246 -16.50 8.30 -0.21
C LEU A 246 -16.44 7.88 -1.68
N ASP A 247 -15.25 7.59 -2.19
CA ASP A 247 -15.07 7.13 -3.58
C ASP A 247 -15.27 5.62 -3.73
N ASN A 248 -16.18 5.21 -4.60
CA ASN A 248 -16.57 3.81 -4.78
C ASN A 248 -15.53 2.87 -5.41
N ASN A 249 -14.40 3.38 -5.88
CA ASN A 249 -13.41 2.56 -6.60
C ASN A 249 -12.26 2.08 -5.68
N HIS A 250 -12.18 2.61 -4.46
CA HIS A 250 -11.23 2.17 -3.44
C HIS A 250 -11.65 0.81 -2.86
N SER A 251 -10.69 0.02 -2.38
CA SER A 251 -10.96 -1.30 -1.80
C SER A 251 -11.11 -1.27 -0.28
N HIS A 252 -10.43 -0.35 0.40
CA HIS A 252 -10.42 -0.28 1.86
C HIS A 252 -10.50 1.16 2.35
N PHE A 253 -11.12 1.38 3.51
CA PHE A 253 -11.28 2.69 4.13
C PHE A 253 -10.89 2.69 5.60
N LEU A 254 -10.00 3.61 5.96
CA LEU A 254 -9.71 4.00 7.35
C LEU A 254 -10.34 5.36 7.59
N LEU A 255 -11.41 5.41 8.38
CA LEU A 255 -12.18 6.62 8.63
C LEU A 255 -11.73 7.23 9.96
N VAL A 256 -10.86 8.23 9.88
CA VAL A 256 -10.17 8.83 11.03
C VAL A 256 -11.07 9.83 11.73
N ASP A 257 -11.23 9.67 13.03
CA ASP A 257 -12.18 10.43 13.83
C ASP A 257 -11.49 11.13 15.00
N ASP A 258 -11.62 12.45 15.04
CA ASP A 258 -11.17 13.29 16.15
C ASP A 258 -12.36 13.90 16.92
N GLY A 259 -13.58 13.46 16.65
CA GLY A 259 -14.80 13.97 17.27
C GLY A 259 -15.32 15.29 16.69
N THR A 260 -14.72 15.83 15.63
CA THR A 260 -15.20 17.04 14.96
C THR A 260 -16.17 16.73 13.80
N HIS A 261 -16.92 17.75 13.37
CA HIS A 261 -17.79 17.71 12.19
C HIS A 261 -17.40 18.80 11.19
N GLY A 262 -17.27 18.41 9.91
CA GLY A 262 -16.95 19.34 8.82
C GLY A 262 -15.50 19.82 8.76
N CYS A 263 -14.64 19.40 9.69
CA CYS A 263 -13.21 19.67 9.63
C CYS A 263 -12.51 18.67 8.71
N TYR A 264 -11.57 19.17 7.90
CA TYR A 264 -10.74 18.37 7.00
C TYR A 264 -9.30 18.30 7.51
N GLY A 265 -8.56 17.25 7.11
CA GLY A 265 -7.12 17.14 7.37
C GLY A 265 -6.76 16.54 8.72
N VAL A 266 -7.75 16.02 9.47
CA VAL A 266 -7.54 15.28 10.71
C VAL A 266 -6.73 14.01 10.44
N GLU A 267 -6.91 13.41 9.27
CA GLU A 267 -6.23 12.17 8.90
C GLU A 267 -4.74 12.32 8.62
N VAL A 268 -4.23 13.53 8.38
CA VAL A 268 -2.89 13.77 7.81
C VAL A 268 -1.78 13.20 8.71
N GLU A 269 -1.88 13.41 10.02
CA GLU A 269 -0.85 12.95 10.96
C GLU A 269 -0.86 11.42 11.12
N LEU A 270 -2.05 10.83 11.33
CA LEU A 270 -2.19 9.38 11.44
C LEU A 270 -1.74 8.68 10.15
N ARG A 271 -2.09 9.24 8.99
CA ARG A 271 -1.64 8.75 7.68
C ARG A 271 -0.12 8.79 7.56
N SER A 272 0.53 9.89 7.93
CA SER A 272 2.00 10.00 7.86
C SER A 272 2.69 9.00 8.79
N ARG A 273 2.17 8.81 10.01
CA ARG A 273 2.70 7.82 10.97
C ARG A 273 2.51 6.38 10.48
N LEU A 274 1.37 6.08 9.86
CA LEU A 274 1.09 4.77 9.24
C LEU A 274 2.02 4.48 8.06
N GLU A 275 2.16 5.42 7.13
CA GLU A 275 3.07 5.30 5.99
C GLU A 275 4.51 5.07 6.45
N ARG A 276 4.96 5.81 7.48
CA ARG A 276 6.29 5.65 8.09
C ARG A 276 6.47 4.30 8.78
N LEU A 277 5.46 3.77 9.46
CA LEU A 277 5.56 2.46 10.08
C LEU A 277 5.67 1.34 9.03
N ILE A 278 4.85 1.43 7.97
CA ILE A 278 4.87 0.42 6.91
C ILE A 278 6.21 0.50 6.16
N SER A 279 6.77 1.70 5.94
CA SER A 279 8.07 1.84 5.28
C SER A 279 9.26 1.34 6.11
N GLN A 280 9.05 1.07 7.40
CA GLN A 280 10.06 0.46 8.27
C GLN A 280 10.00 -1.07 8.27
N GLN A 281 8.95 -1.67 7.71
CA GLN A 281 8.82 -3.12 7.63
C GLN A 281 9.81 -3.70 6.60
N PRO A 282 10.29 -4.94 6.80
CA PRO A 282 11.17 -5.60 5.85
C PRO A 282 10.45 -5.92 4.54
N LEU A 283 11.15 -5.72 3.43
CA LEU A 283 10.69 -6.05 2.08
C LEU A 283 11.13 -7.47 1.72
N GLY A 284 10.16 -8.36 1.46
CA GLY A 284 10.45 -9.74 1.06
C GLY A 284 11.04 -10.58 2.21
N ASN A 285 12.15 -11.28 1.94
CA ASN A 285 12.81 -12.12 2.94
C ASN A 285 13.59 -11.26 3.94
N ARG A 286 13.42 -11.54 5.24
CA ARG A 286 14.01 -10.76 6.35
C ARG A 286 15.53 -10.62 6.31
N GLU A 287 16.21 -11.46 5.53
CA GLU A 287 17.67 -11.52 5.41
C GLU A 287 18.26 -10.42 4.52
N SER A 288 17.49 -9.84 3.60
CA SER A 288 17.98 -8.78 2.69
C SER A 288 18.21 -7.44 3.40
N GLY A 289 17.61 -7.23 4.57
CA GLY A 289 17.70 -5.96 5.31
C GLY A 289 17.06 -4.75 4.61
N VAL A 290 16.49 -4.92 3.40
CA VAL A 290 15.78 -3.89 2.66
C VAL A 290 14.41 -3.66 3.27
N ARG A 291 14.02 -2.40 3.36
CA ARG A 291 12.71 -1.99 3.89
C ARG A 291 11.76 -1.61 2.77
N ILE A 292 10.47 -1.63 3.05
CA ILE A 292 9.45 -1.25 2.07
C ILE A 292 9.63 0.25 1.71
N PRO A 293 9.89 0.58 0.45
CA PRO A 293 10.01 1.97 0.02
C PRO A 293 8.65 2.67 0.03
N ALA A 294 8.66 3.98 0.25
CA ALA A 294 7.48 4.83 0.13
C ALA A 294 7.78 6.01 -0.81
N VAL A 295 6.79 6.41 -1.60
CA VAL A 295 6.87 7.58 -2.49
C VAL A 295 5.58 8.39 -2.38
N CYS A 296 5.73 9.72 -2.33
CA CYS A 296 4.62 10.65 -2.32
C CYS A 296 4.40 11.21 -3.73
N VAL A 297 3.21 11.03 -4.31
CA VAL A 297 2.86 11.57 -5.63
C VAL A 297 1.89 12.73 -5.43
N VAL A 298 2.24 13.88 -6.01
CA VAL A 298 1.54 15.15 -5.80
C VAL A 298 0.92 15.62 -7.11
N LEU A 299 -0.39 15.87 -7.05
CA LEU A 299 -1.14 16.51 -8.13
C LEU A 299 -1.89 17.71 -7.57
N ASP A 300 -1.84 18.83 -8.30
CA ASP A 300 -2.50 20.05 -7.88
C ASP A 300 -2.12 20.40 -6.41
N GLY A 301 -2.97 21.08 -5.66
CA GLY A 301 -2.89 21.13 -4.20
C GLY A 301 -2.93 22.53 -3.62
N GLY A 302 -2.96 22.56 -2.29
CA GLY A 302 -3.03 23.80 -1.52
C GLY A 302 -2.20 23.75 -0.23
N PRO A 303 -2.53 24.56 0.78
CA PRO A 303 -1.73 24.68 2.01
C PRO A 303 -1.49 23.35 2.73
N GLY A 304 -2.55 22.55 2.84
CA GLY A 304 -2.49 21.23 3.48
C GLY A 304 -1.54 20.30 2.74
N THR A 305 -1.62 20.30 1.40
CA THR A 305 -0.75 19.50 0.53
C THR A 305 0.72 19.86 0.72
N LEU A 306 1.08 21.15 0.82
CA LEU A 306 2.45 21.58 1.08
C LEU A 306 2.96 21.04 2.42
N SER A 307 2.11 21.04 3.44
CA SER A 307 2.47 20.50 4.76
C SER A 307 2.67 18.98 4.70
N THR A 308 1.86 18.26 3.92
CA THR A 308 2.05 16.83 3.67
C THR A 308 3.36 16.54 2.93
N ILE A 309 3.69 17.30 1.88
CA ILE A 309 4.96 17.18 1.14
C ILE A 309 6.15 17.42 2.08
N TYR A 310 6.10 18.52 2.83
CA TYR A 310 7.15 18.89 3.77
C TYR A 310 7.37 17.80 4.82
N GLY A 311 6.30 17.27 5.42
CA GLY A 311 6.38 16.16 6.38
C GLY A 311 6.90 14.87 5.76
N ALA A 312 6.50 14.52 4.52
CA ALA A 312 7.00 13.35 3.81
C ALA A 312 8.51 13.45 3.55
N MET A 313 8.99 14.59 3.07
CA MET A 313 10.42 14.80 2.81
C MET A 313 11.26 14.78 4.08
N LEU A 314 10.77 15.36 5.19
CA LEU A 314 11.44 15.26 6.50
C LEU A 314 11.55 13.81 6.99
N ASN A 315 10.60 12.95 6.63
CA ASN A 315 10.64 11.52 6.90
C ASN A 315 11.51 10.74 5.90
N GLY A 316 12.23 11.40 4.98
CA GLY A 316 13.05 10.77 3.95
C GLY A 316 12.26 10.17 2.79
N THR A 317 10.97 10.49 2.66
CA THR A 317 10.11 9.98 1.58
C THR A 317 10.23 10.88 0.35
N PRO A 318 10.68 10.36 -0.81
CA PRO A 318 10.73 11.15 -2.04
C PRO A 318 9.34 11.57 -2.52
N CYS A 319 9.29 12.76 -3.12
CA CYS A 319 8.08 13.38 -3.66
C CYS A 319 8.20 13.56 -5.17
N VAL A 320 7.20 13.08 -5.91
CA VAL A 320 7.06 13.25 -7.35
C VAL A 320 5.94 14.25 -7.61
N VAL A 321 6.28 15.39 -8.18
CA VAL A 321 5.35 16.49 -8.49
C VAL A 321 5.05 16.48 -9.98
N LEU A 322 3.77 16.40 -10.35
CA LEU A 322 3.35 16.42 -11.76
C LEU A 322 3.13 17.86 -12.22
N GLU A 323 4.00 18.36 -13.11
CA GLU A 323 3.85 19.67 -13.72
C GLU A 323 2.66 19.71 -14.68
N GLY A 324 1.93 20.82 -14.67
CA GLY A 324 0.71 21.02 -15.44
C GLY A 324 -0.54 20.48 -14.75
N SER A 325 -0.43 20.00 -13.51
CA SER A 325 -1.58 19.56 -12.70
C SER A 325 -2.26 20.72 -11.95
N GLY A 326 -1.60 21.88 -11.82
CA GLY A 326 -2.19 23.11 -11.26
C GLY A 326 -1.66 23.54 -9.89
N ARG A 327 -2.07 24.74 -9.47
CA ARG A 327 -1.85 25.37 -8.15
C ARG A 327 -0.46 25.10 -7.56
N LEU A 328 -0.39 24.44 -6.40
CA LEU A 328 0.86 24.20 -5.67
C LEU A 328 1.87 23.38 -6.47
N ALA A 329 1.41 22.35 -7.19
CA ALA A 329 2.30 21.48 -7.96
C ALA A 329 3.07 22.28 -9.01
N ASP A 330 2.41 23.21 -9.71
CA ASP A 330 3.05 24.06 -10.71
C ASP A 330 3.98 25.11 -10.08
N VAL A 331 3.64 25.64 -8.90
CA VAL A 331 4.55 26.51 -8.13
C VAL A 331 5.84 25.77 -7.80
N ILE A 332 5.77 24.55 -7.26
CA ILE A 332 6.95 23.75 -6.93
C ILE A 332 7.74 23.39 -8.20
N ALA A 333 7.06 22.99 -9.28
CA ALA A 333 7.70 22.63 -10.55
C ALA A 333 8.52 23.77 -11.14
N HIS A 334 7.97 25.00 -11.13
CA HIS A 334 8.67 26.20 -11.60
C HIS A 334 9.87 26.53 -10.72
N VAL A 335 9.69 26.50 -9.39
CA VAL A 335 10.75 26.85 -8.44
C VAL A 335 11.87 25.82 -8.45
N ALA A 336 11.57 24.54 -8.65
CA ALA A 336 12.57 23.46 -8.75
C ALA A 336 13.49 23.60 -9.98
N GLY A 337 13.06 24.31 -11.03
CA GLY A 337 13.90 24.64 -12.18
C GLY A 337 14.86 25.81 -11.94
N LEU A 338 14.77 26.49 -10.79
CA LEU A 338 15.59 27.66 -10.47
C LEU A 338 16.67 27.33 -9.44
N PRO A 339 17.87 27.96 -9.51
CA PRO A 339 18.83 27.92 -8.42
C PRO A 339 18.22 28.46 -7.12
N VAL A 340 18.52 27.82 -5.98
CA VAL A 340 17.95 28.17 -4.66
C VAL A 340 18.16 29.65 -4.30
N THR A 341 19.24 30.27 -4.76
CA THR A 341 19.54 31.70 -4.54
C THR A 341 18.57 32.65 -5.25
N LYS A 342 17.94 32.22 -6.33
CA LYS A 342 16.96 33.02 -7.10
C LYS A 342 15.53 32.88 -6.58
N VAL A 343 15.31 31.98 -5.63
CA VAL A 343 13.99 31.73 -5.06
C VAL A 343 13.72 32.74 -3.95
N THR A 344 13.26 33.92 -4.36
CA THR A 344 12.87 35.00 -3.45
C THR A 344 11.38 34.96 -3.13
N LEU A 345 11.01 35.65 -2.07
CA LEU A 345 9.61 35.85 -1.69
C LEU A 345 8.81 36.50 -2.84
N SER A 346 9.39 37.46 -3.57
CA SER A 346 8.73 38.09 -4.72
C SER A 346 8.39 37.10 -5.85
N VAL A 347 9.30 36.17 -6.17
CA VAL A 347 9.05 35.11 -7.17
C VAL A 347 7.92 34.19 -6.72
N ILE A 348 7.94 33.76 -5.45
CA ILE A 348 6.90 32.89 -4.91
C ILE A 348 5.54 33.60 -4.89
N HIS A 349 5.48 34.88 -4.49
CA HIS A 349 4.25 35.67 -4.57
C HIS A 349 3.71 35.76 -6.00
N GLN A 350 4.58 36.02 -6.99
CA GLN A 350 4.17 36.09 -8.39
C GLN A 350 3.60 34.76 -8.89
N LEU A 351 4.25 33.63 -8.57
CA LEU A 351 3.79 32.30 -8.95
C LEU A 351 2.48 31.94 -8.23
N MET A 352 2.37 32.24 -6.94
CA MET A 352 1.15 31.99 -6.18
C MET A 352 -0.03 32.80 -6.75
N LYS A 353 0.17 34.08 -7.04
CA LYS A 353 -0.86 34.92 -7.67
C LYS A 353 -1.27 34.37 -9.05
N ARG A 354 -0.30 33.92 -9.84
CA ARG A 354 -0.54 33.32 -11.17
C ARG A 354 -1.35 32.03 -11.09
N PHE A 355 -1.00 31.11 -10.18
CA PHE A 355 -1.56 29.75 -10.16
C PHE A 355 -2.77 29.58 -9.23
N PHE A 356 -2.90 30.35 -8.15
CA PHE A 356 -4.08 30.33 -7.28
C PHE A 356 -5.15 31.35 -7.68
N GLY A 357 -4.82 32.31 -8.55
CA GLY A 357 -5.76 33.30 -9.08
C GLY A 357 -6.49 34.05 -7.95
N PRO A 358 -7.84 34.06 -7.93
CA PRO A 358 -8.60 34.80 -6.91
C PRO A 358 -8.50 34.20 -5.50
N GLU A 359 -8.13 32.92 -5.36
CA GLU A 359 -7.95 32.30 -4.03
C GLU A 359 -6.72 32.90 -3.31
N TYR A 360 -5.78 33.47 -4.05
CA TYR A 360 -4.60 34.13 -3.48
C TYR A 360 -4.96 35.29 -2.55
N ASP A 361 -6.00 36.07 -2.88
CA ASP A 361 -6.40 37.24 -2.09
C ASP A 361 -6.99 36.85 -0.72
N SER A 362 -7.36 35.57 -0.55
CA SER A 362 -7.80 35.03 0.75
C SER A 362 -6.64 34.64 1.67
N PHE A 363 -5.40 34.64 1.17
CA PHE A 363 -4.23 34.24 1.94
C PHE A 363 -3.67 35.42 2.74
N THR A 364 -3.52 35.20 4.05
CA THR A 364 -2.84 36.14 4.95
C THR A 364 -1.33 36.17 4.66
N GLU A 365 -0.69 37.33 4.78
CA GLU A 365 0.78 37.49 4.63
C GLU A 365 1.60 36.49 5.45
N LEU A 366 1.17 36.20 6.70
CA LEU A 366 1.83 35.20 7.56
C LEU A 366 1.84 33.80 6.94
N LYS A 367 0.74 33.38 6.30
CA LYS A 367 0.66 32.09 5.61
C LYS A 367 1.59 32.06 4.40
N ILE A 368 1.64 33.14 3.62
CA ILE A 368 2.51 33.21 2.45
C ILE A 368 3.98 33.13 2.87
N LEU A 369 4.37 33.81 3.95
CA LEU A 369 5.71 33.71 4.51
C LEU A 369 6.05 32.29 4.98
N GLU A 370 5.13 31.61 5.66
CA GLU A 370 5.31 30.22 6.09
C GLU A 370 5.49 29.28 4.89
N TRP A 371 4.66 29.44 3.87
CA TRP A 371 4.74 28.63 2.66
C TRP A 371 6.02 28.87 1.88
N THR A 372 6.44 30.13 1.78
CA THR A 372 7.70 30.50 1.14
C THR A 372 8.85 29.74 1.82
N LYS A 373 8.90 29.74 3.16
CA LYS A 373 9.89 28.96 3.91
C LYS A 373 9.81 27.46 3.62
N LYS A 374 8.60 26.88 3.62
CA LYS A 374 8.39 25.44 3.33
C LYS A 374 8.84 25.08 1.91
N VAL A 375 8.44 25.85 0.89
CA VAL A 375 8.85 25.65 -0.51
C VAL A 375 10.36 25.77 -0.66
N THR A 376 10.97 26.80 -0.09
CA THR A 376 12.44 26.98 -0.12
C THR A 376 13.17 25.81 0.56
N HIS A 377 12.59 25.20 1.58
CA HIS A 377 13.18 24.03 2.22
C HIS A 377 13.02 22.75 1.37
N THR A 378 11.84 22.54 0.75
CA THR A 378 11.59 21.43 -0.18
C THR A 378 12.62 21.42 -1.31
N ILE A 379 12.91 22.56 -1.94
CA ILE A 379 13.89 22.63 -3.03
C ILE A 379 15.35 22.45 -2.59
N ARG A 380 15.66 22.61 -1.29
CA ARG A 380 17.01 22.37 -0.75
C ARG A 380 17.34 20.88 -0.64
N MET A 381 16.36 20.00 -0.85
CA MET A 381 16.53 18.55 -0.85
C MET A 381 16.28 17.97 -2.25
N PRO A 382 17.13 18.29 -3.25
CA PRO A 382 16.93 17.87 -4.64
C PRO A 382 16.94 16.35 -4.82
N GLN A 383 17.57 15.59 -3.91
CA GLN A 383 17.60 14.13 -3.92
C GLN A 383 16.24 13.48 -3.63
N LEU A 384 15.34 14.19 -2.91
CA LEU A 384 14.00 13.72 -2.58
C LEU A 384 12.91 14.36 -3.45
N LEU A 385 13.24 15.34 -4.28
CA LEU A 385 12.27 16.01 -5.15
C LEU A 385 12.51 15.60 -6.62
N THR A 386 11.44 15.15 -7.26
CA THR A 386 11.40 14.85 -8.69
C THR A 386 10.20 15.56 -9.31
N VAL A 387 10.42 16.29 -10.39
CA VAL A 387 9.36 16.97 -11.15
C VAL A 387 9.16 16.20 -12.45
N PHE A 388 7.94 15.73 -12.69
CA PHE A 388 7.56 15.09 -13.94
C PHE A 388 7.06 16.16 -14.91
N ARG A 389 7.77 16.32 -16.04
CA ARG A 389 7.43 17.24 -17.12
C ARG A 389 6.90 16.49 -18.33
N MET A 390 5.85 17.02 -18.95
CA MET A 390 5.34 16.47 -20.21
C MET A 390 6.21 16.89 -21.38
N GLY A 391 6.85 15.92 -22.05
CA GLY A 391 7.38 16.09 -23.41
C GLY A 391 8.82 16.57 -23.57
N GLU A 392 9.56 16.86 -22.50
CA GLU A 392 10.92 17.44 -22.61
C GLU A 392 12.06 16.50 -22.17
N ASP A 393 11.76 15.43 -21.42
CA ASP A 393 12.79 14.56 -20.86
C ASP A 393 12.58 13.08 -21.23
N ASN A 394 13.68 12.36 -21.44
CA ASN A 394 13.74 10.89 -21.60
C ASN A 394 13.22 10.09 -20.37
N HIS A 395 12.50 10.73 -19.43
CA HIS A 395 12.02 10.15 -18.17
C HIS A 395 10.94 9.07 -18.32
N GLY A 396 10.57 8.70 -19.54
CA GLY A 396 9.55 7.68 -19.78
C GLY A 396 8.17 8.07 -19.23
N ASP A 397 7.30 7.07 -19.12
CA ASP A 397 5.97 7.24 -18.53
C ASP A 397 6.04 7.58 -17.02
N VAL A 398 4.93 8.05 -16.43
CA VAL A 398 4.84 8.42 -15.00
C VAL A 398 5.31 7.29 -14.06
N ASP A 399 5.19 6.02 -14.46
CA ASP A 399 5.69 4.88 -13.69
C ASP A 399 7.21 4.86 -13.55
N VAL A 400 7.93 5.24 -14.60
CA VAL A 400 9.39 5.33 -14.58
C VAL A 400 9.81 6.46 -13.65
N ALA A 401 9.19 7.63 -13.76
CA ALA A 401 9.49 8.77 -12.89
C ALA A 401 9.30 8.46 -11.39
N ILE A 402 8.24 7.70 -11.05
CA ILE A 402 8.00 7.24 -9.66
C ILE A 402 9.14 6.36 -9.15
N LEU A 403 9.55 5.38 -9.94
CA LEU A 403 10.58 4.42 -9.55
C LEU A 403 11.98 5.04 -9.57
N GLN A 404 12.28 5.92 -10.52
CA GLN A 404 13.52 6.70 -10.56
C GLN A 404 13.65 7.62 -9.35
N ALA A 405 12.56 8.25 -8.89
CA ALA A 405 12.58 9.08 -7.69
C ALA A 405 12.98 8.27 -6.44
N LEU A 406 12.53 7.02 -6.33
CA LEU A 406 12.92 6.10 -5.26
C LEU A 406 14.40 5.72 -5.35
N LEU A 407 14.89 5.38 -6.54
CA LEU A 407 16.30 5.05 -6.73
C LEU A 407 17.20 6.25 -6.42
N LYS A 408 16.81 7.45 -6.89
CA LYS A 408 17.51 8.73 -6.63
C LYS A 408 17.61 9.02 -5.13
N ALA A 409 16.52 8.86 -4.38
CA ALA A 409 16.52 9.05 -2.93
C ALA A 409 17.47 8.07 -2.22
N ASN A 410 17.47 6.81 -2.63
CA ASN A 410 18.34 5.78 -2.04
C ASN A 410 19.82 6.01 -2.31
N ARG A 411 20.21 6.69 -3.41
CA ARG A 411 21.63 7.06 -3.68
C ARG A 411 22.21 7.98 -2.61
N SER A 412 21.36 8.85 -2.06
CA SER A 412 21.77 9.94 -1.18
C SER A 412 21.72 9.59 0.32
N SER A 413 21.14 8.45 0.67
CA SER A 413 21.13 7.96 2.05
C SER A 413 22.56 7.59 2.48
N GLU A 414 22.93 7.89 3.73
CA GLU A 414 24.29 7.87 4.31
C GLU A 414 25.10 6.54 4.23
N SER A 415 24.60 5.52 3.53
CA SER A 415 25.35 4.28 3.26
C SER A 415 26.32 4.50 2.08
N VAL A 416 27.59 4.76 2.40
CA VAL A 416 28.69 4.98 1.44
C VAL A 416 28.97 3.73 0.61
N GLY A 417 28.96 3.88 -0.72
CA GLY A 417 29.63 2.97 -1.67
C GLY A 417 28.84 1.73 -2.08
N ARG A 418 28.97 0.62 -1.33
CA ARG A 418 28.59 -0.73 -1.78
C ARG A 418 27.13 -1.08 -1.51
N GLU A 419 26.61 -0.71 -0.34
CA GLU A 419 25.21 -0.99 0.03
C GLU A 419 24.19 -0.19 -0.80
N SER A 420 24.62 0.90 -1.45
CA SER A 420 23.71 1.78 -2.20
C SER A 420 23.17 1.12 -3.48
N TRP A 421 24.05 0.50 -4.28
CA TRP A 421 23.63 -0.19 -5.50
C TRP A 421 23.02 -1.56 -5.21
N GLU A 422 23.45 -2.25 -4.14
CA GLU A 422 22.89 -3.54 -3.72
C GLU A 422 21.40 -3.38 -3.43
N ARG A 423 21.06 -2.38 -2.60
CA ARG A 423 19.66 -2.04 -2.29
C ARG A 423 18.87 -1.64 -3.54
N GLN A 424 19.48 -0.89 -4.46
CA GLN A 424 18.81 -0.50 -5.71
C GLN A 424 18.51 -1.70 -6.60
N LEU A 425 19.46 -2.63 -6.72
CA LEU A 425 19.31 -3.82 -7.53
C LEU A 425 18.26 -4.74 -6.92
N GLU A 426 18.27 -4.92 -5.60
CA GLU A 426 17.25 -5.69 -4.89
C GLU A 426 15.85 -5.09 -5.05
N LEU A 427 15.72 -3.76 -4.97
CA LEU A 427 14.46 -3.06 -5.25
C LEU A 427 14.01 -3.24 -6.70
N ALA A 428 14.90 -3.07 -7.67
CA ALA A 428 14.57 -3.24 -9.09
C ALA A 428 14.13 -4.69 -9.41
N VAL A 429 14.83 -5.67 -8.82
CA VAL A 429 14.44 -7.09 -8.89
C VAL A 429 13.08 -7.28 -8.24
N ALA A 430 12.86 -6.77 -7.02
CA ALA A 430 11.58 -6.88 -6.30
C ALA A 430 10.41 -6.35 -7.13
N TRP A 431 10.57 -5.19 -7.76
CA TRP A 431 9.59 -4.52 -8.62
C TRP A 431 9.41 -5.18 -10.00
N ASN A 432 10.28 -6.12 -10.38
CA ASN A 432 10.30 -6.73 -11.70
C ASN A 432 10.39 -5.69 -12.85
N ARG A 433 11.18 -4.62 -12.65
CA ARG A 433 11.43 -3.56 -13.64
C ARG A 433 12.85 -3.62 -14.20
N VAL A 434 13.00 -4.48 -15.21
CA VAL A 434 14.27 -4.78 -15.89
C VAL A 434 14.79 -3.56 -16.67
N ASP A 435 13.87 -2.79 -17.26
CA ASP A 435 14.16 -1.56 -17.98
C ASP A 435 14.91 -0.56 -17.11
N ILE A 436 14.44 -0.33 -15.89
CA ILE A 436 15.06 0.61 -14.94
C ILE A 436 16.41 0.08 -14.44
N ALA A 437 16.52 -1.22 -14.15
CA ALA A 437 17.80 -1.80 -13.77
C ALA A 437 18.84 -1.62 -14.87
N LYS A 438 18.46 -1.79 -16.14
CA LYS A 438 19.35 -1.62 -17.28
C LYS A 438 19.78 -0.17 -17.48
N THR A 439 18.89 0.81 -17.33
CA THR A 439 19.23 2.22 -17.56
C THR A 439 19.98 2.86 -16.41
N ASP A 440 19.58 2.55 -15.18
CA ASP A 440 20.00 3.33 -14.01
C ASP A 440 21.07 2.62 -13.16
N ILE A 441 21.14 1.28 -13.22
CA ILE A 441 22.08 0.47 -12.40
C ILE A 441 23.21 -0.08 -13.27
N PHE A 442 22.88 -0.74 -14.39
CA PHE A 442 23.87 -1.30 -15.31
C PHE A 442 24.31 -0.27 -16.36
N THR A 443 24.95 0.81 -15.90
CA THR A 443 25.54 1.82 -16.78
C THR A 443 26.89 1.34 -17.34
N GLU A 444 27.32 1.92 -18.47
CA GLU A 444 28.59 1.58 -19.13
C GLU A 444 29.81 1.84 -18.21
N ASP A 445 29.69 2.78 -17.27
CA ASP A 445 30.74 3.13 -16.31
C ASP A 445 30.83 2.15 -15.11
N SER A 446 29.85 1.26 -14.94
CA SER A 446 29.77 0.39 -13.77
C SER A 446 30.54 -0.92 -13.96
N GLN A 447 31.49 -1.20 -13.06
CA GLN A 447 32.23 -2.47 -13.06
C GLN A 447 31.62 -3.47 -12.07
N TRP A 448 31.25 -4.65 -12.57
CA TRP A 448 30.57 -5.68 -11.80
C TRP A 448 31.43 -6.92 -11.61
N LYS A 449 31.46 -7.45 -10.39
CA LYS A 449 31.97 -8.81 -10.14
C LYS A 449 30.80 -9.79 -10.08
N SER A 450 31.03 -11.03 -10.50
CA SER A 450 30.03 -12.10 -10.42
C SER A 450 29.47 -12.27 -9.00
N SER A 451 30.32 -12.20 -7.95
CA SER A 451 29.92 -12.31 -6.55
C SER A 451 28.93 -11.24 -6.09
N ASP A 452 29.05 -10.03 -6.63
CA ASP A 452 28.22 -8.87 -6.26
C ASP A 452 26.76 -9.06 -6.70
N LEU A 453 26.54 -9.90 -7.73
CA LEU A 453 25.24 -10.14 -8.36
C LEU A 453 24.56 -11.43 -7.86
N HIS A 454 25.22 -12.23 -7.02
CA HIS A 454 24.71 -13.54 -6.57
C HIS A 454 23.40 -13.42 -5.79
N GLN A 455 23.30 -12.43 -4.90
CA GLN A 455 22.08 -12.21 -4.10
C GLN A 455 20.88 -11.78 -4.97
N ALA A 456 21.12 -10.90 -5.94
CA ALA A 456 20.12 -10.49 -6.91
C ALA A 456 19.68 -11.65 -7.81
N MET A 457 20.62 -12.51 -8.23
CA MET A 457 20.33 -13.72 -9.00
C MET A 457 19.47 -14.71 -8.20
N PHE A 458 19.83 -14.97 -6.95
CA PHE A 458 19.05 -15.81 -6.05
C PHE A 458 17.62 -15.28 -5.90
N SER A 459 17.47 -13.98 -5.62
CA SER A 459 16.16 -13.32 -5.50
C SER A 459 15.34 -13.36 -6.80
N ALA A 460 15.97 -13.20 -7.96
CA ALA A 460 15.31 -13.27 -9.26
C ALA A 460 14.83 -14.69 -9.60
N LEU A 461 15.60 -15.73 -9.22
CA LEU A 461 15.23 -17.13 -9.39
C LEU A 461 14.04 -17.49 -8.49
N LEU A 462 14.07 -17.11 -7.21
CA LEU A 462 12.95 -17.33 -6.28
C LEU A 462 11.68 -16.61 -6.73
N GLY A 463 11.83 -15.39 -7.26
CA GLY A 463 10.71 -14.60 -7.75
C GLY A 463 10.16 -15.02 -9.11
N HIS A 464 10.70 -16.08 -9.75
CA HIS A 464 10.38 -16.49 -11.11
C HIS A 464 10.45 -15.35 -12.14
N LYS A 465 11.56 -14.57 -12.12
CA LYS A 465 11.75 -13.38 -12.97
C LYS A 465 12.75 -13.64 -14.09
N PRO A 466 12.36 -14.31 -15.20
CA PRO A 466 13.30 -14.79 -16.23
C PRO A 466 14.04 -13.66 -16.94
N GLN A 467 13.40 -12.51 -17.13
CA GLN A 467 14.02 -11.35 -17.77
C GLN A 467 15.16 -10.77 -16.91
N PHE A 468 15.01 -10.76 -15.58
CA PHE A 468 16.08 -10.36 -14.67
C PHE A 468 17.22 -11.38 -14.65
N VAL A 469 16.92 -12.68 -14.63
CA VAL A 469 17.94 -13.74 -14.73
C VAL A 469 18.77 -13.55 -15.99
N ARG A 470 18.11 -13.28 -17.13
CA ARG A 470 18.79 -12.98 -18.39
C ARG A 470 19.68 -11.73 -18.29
N LEU A 471 19.16 -10.63 -17.75
CA LEU A 471 19.93 -9.39 -17.57
C LEU A 471 21.18 -9.62 -16.70
N LEU A 472 21.05 -10.36 -15.60
CA LEU A 472 22.17 -10.63 -14.69
C LEU A 472 23.24 -11.54 -15.35
N LEU A 473 22.83 -12.51 -16.18
CA LEU A 473 23.77 -13.32 -16.96
C LEU A 473 24.50 -12.48 -18.01
N GLU A 474 23.80 -11.59 -18.71
CA GLU A 474 24.39 -10.65 -19.69
C GLU A 474 25.41 -9.69 -19.03
N ASN A 475 25.23 -9.38 -17.74
CA ASN A 475 26.12 -8.51 -16.96
C ASN A 475 27.21 -9.26 -16.16
N GLY A 476 27.46 -10.54 -16.45
CA GLY A 476 28.65 -11.24 -15.97
C GLY A 476 28.48 -12.16 -14.76
N VAL A 477 27.26 -12.60 -14.43
CA VAL A 477 27.07 -13.68 -13.44
C VAL A 477 27.61 -15.01 -13.97
N CYS A 478 28.59 -15.58 -13.27
CA CYS A 478 29.10 -16.92 -13.56
C CYS A 478 28.34 -17.99 -12.77
N LEU A 479 27.53 -18.80 -13.45
CA LEU A 479 26.72 -19.86 -12.81
C LEU A 479 27.58 -20.90 -12.07
N ARG A 480 28.80 -21.19 -12.56
CA ARG A 480 29.73 -22.12 -11.88
C ARG A 480 30.19 -21.59 -10.53
N GLN A 481 30.38 -20.27 -10.43
CA GLN A 481 30.76 -19.62 -9.18
C GLN A 481 29.54 -19.48 -8.24
N PHE A 482 28.38 -19.13 -8.79
CA PHE A 482 27.13 -18.98 -8.03
C PHE A 482 26.68 -20.30 -7.38
N LEU A 483 26.74 -21.41 -8.11
CA LEU A 483 26.39 -22.75 -7.62
C LEU A 483 27.60 -23.50 -7.03
N GLY A 484 28.73 -22.81 -6.80
CA GLY A 484 29.93 -23.41 -6.24
C GLY A 484 29.75 -23.82 -4.77
N ASP A 485 28.91 -23.07 -4.03
CA ASP A 485 28.51 -23.43 -2.68
C ASP A 485 27.25 -24.32 -2.70
N GLN A 486 27.34 -25.48 -2.05
CA GLN A 486 26.22 -26.42 -1.93
C GLN A 486 25.07 -25.84 -1.08
N THR A 487 25.34 -24.85 -0.23
CA THR A 487 24.32 -24.19 0.59
C THR A 487 23.29 -23.45 -0.27
N THR A 488 23.74 -22.65 -1.25
CA THR A 488 22.89 -21.92 -2.19
C THR A 488 21.90 -22.84 -2.91
N LEU A 489 22.37 -24.02 -3.34
CA LEU A 489 21.52 -25.00 -4.01
C LEU A 489 20.50 -25.62 -3.04
N CYS A 490 20.91 -25.94 -1.81
CA CYS A 490 19.98 -26.39 -0.77
C CYS A 490 18.89 -25.34 -0.53
N ASP A 491 19.28 -24.08 -0.39
CA ASP A 491 18.35 -22.98 -0.11
C ASP A 491 17.35 -22.80 -1.26
N LEU A 492 17.79 -22.89 -2.52
CA LEU A 492 16.88 -22.89 -3.67
C LEU A 492 15.86 -24.03 -3.63
N TYR A 493 16.27 -25.25 -3.24
CA TYR A 493 15.34 -26.37 -3.07
C TYR A 493 14.37 -26.19 -1.90
N THR A 494 14.79 -25.51 -0.83
CA THR A 494 13.92 -25.25 0.33
C THR A 494 12.81 -24.26 0.01
N GLN A 495 13.06 -23.34 -0.93
CA GLN A 495 12.14 -22.26 -1.32
C GLN A 495 11.21 -22.63 -2.48
N LEU A 496 11.05 -23.93 -2.78
CA LEU A 496 10.10 -24.39 -3.79
C LEU A 496 8.65 -23.97 -3.46
N PRO A 497 7.81 -23.65 -4.46
CA PRO A 497 6.41 -23.30 -4.22
C PRO A 497 5.65 -24.41 -3.46
N THR A 498 4.85 -24.03 -2.46
CA THR A 498 4.07 -24.97 -1.62
C THR A 498 3.01 -25.75 -2.40
N SER A 499 2.62 -25.25 -3.56
CA SER A 499 1.73 -25.92 -4.51
C SER A 499 2.42 -27.06 -5.28
N CYS A 500 3.76 -27.11 -5.30
CA CYS A 500 4.52 -28.09 -6.06
C CYS A 500 4.38 -29.50 -5.48
N PHE A 501 4.02 -30.47 -6.32
CA PHE A 501 3.89 -31.87 -5.93
C PHE A 501 5.23 -32.47 -5.48
N PHE A 502 6.34 -32.08 -6.13
CA PHE A 502 7.68 -32.55 -5.77
C PHE A 502 8.03 -32.21 -4.32
N LEU A 503 7.77 -30.97 -3.88
CA LEU A 503 7.99 -30.54 -2.50
C LEU A 503 7.17 -31.36 -1.50
N ARG A 504 5.92 -31.72 -1.85
CA ARG A 504 5.08 -32.58 -0.99
C ARG A 504 5.66 -33.99 -0.83
N ARG A 505 6.22 -34.58 -1.90
CA ARG A 505 6.89 -35.90 -1.81
C ARG A 505 8.16 -35.81 -0.98
N LEU A 506 8.94 -34.76 -1.19
CA LEU A 506 10.15 -34.49 -0.42
C LEU A 506 9.84 -34.32 1.08
N ALA A 507 8.79 -33.58 1.42
CA ALA A 507 8.34 -33.44 2.81
C ALA A 507 7.89 -34.77 3.44
N LYS A 508 7.24 -35.66 2.67
CA LYS A 508 6.88 -37.01 3.14
C LYS A 508 8.14 -37.87 3.40
N ARG A 509 9.15 -37.78 2.54
CA ARG A 509 10.42 -38.51 2.69
C ARG A 509 11.17 -38.11 3.97
N VAL A 510 11.26 -36.81 4.23
CA VAL A 510 11.88 -36.28 5.46
C VAL A 510 11.15 -36.78 6.71
N GLN A 511 9.82 -36.90 6.66
CA GLN A 511 9.03 -37.47 7.77
C GLN A 511 9.31 -38.96 7.96
N THR A 512 9.40 -39.75 6.88
CA THR A 512 9.70 -41.18 6.97
C THR A 512 11.09 -41.47 7.52
N GLU A 513 12.08 -40.62 7.25
CA GLU A 513 13.43 -40.78 7.80
C GLU A 513 13.48 -40.43 9.30
N LYS A 514 12.74 -39.40 9.75
CA LYS A 514 12.62 -39.10 11.19
C LYS A 514 11.93 -40.22 11.97
N SER A 515 10.92 -40.89 11.41
CA SER A 515 10.33 -42.08 12.04
C SER A 515 11.32 -43.24 12.16
N ARG A 516 12.27 -43.37 11.21
CA ARG A 516 13.35 -44.38 11.29
C ARG A 516 14.44 -44.00 12.30
N ARG A 517 14.80 -42.72 12.43
CA ARG A 517 15.80 -42.23 13.40
C ARG A 517 15.26 -42.06 14.83
N SER A 518 13.96 -41.88 15.02
CA SER A 518 13.34 -41.80 16.37
C SER A 518 13.33 -43.15 17.11
N GLN A 519 13.72 -44.25 16.46
CA GLN A 519 14.00 -45.52 17.13
C GLN A 519 15.40 -45.60 17.75
N THR A 520 16.29 -44.61 17.50
CA THR A 520 17.70 -44.72 17.91
C THR A 520 18.27 -43.59 18.76
N LEU A 521 17.63 -42.42 18.99
CA LEU A 521 18.07 -41.44 20.01
C LEU A 521 16.96 -40.47 20.50
N SER A 522 17.06 -40.09 21.78
CA SER A 522 16.13 -39.30 22.59
C SER A 522 15.81 -37.87 22.09
N PRO A 523 14.68 -37.28 22.50
CA PRO A 523 14.17 -36.02 21.95
C PRO A 523 14.73 -34.80 22.70
N ARG A 524 15.64 -34.05 22.06
CA ARG A 524 15.91 -32.65 22.42
C ARG A 524 16.05 -31.78 21.17
N GLY A 525 15.21 -30.74 21.10
CA GLY A 525 15.37 -29.63 20.18
C GLY A 525 14.44 -29.68 18.96
N ALA A 526 13.47 -28.77 18.93
CA ALA A 526 12.67 -28.46 17.74
C ALA A 526 13.55 -27.79 16.67
N ALA A 527 14.41 -28.56 16.00
CA ALA A 527 15.12 -28.11 14.81
C ALA A 527 14.18 -28.22 13.60
N GLY A 528 14.05 -27.12 12.87
CA GLY A 528 13.20 -26.99 11.69
C GLY A 528 13.40 -28.10 10.65
N ARG A 529 12.46 -28.23 9.72
CA ARG A 529 12.50 -29.19 8.61
C ARG A 529 13.66 -28.84 7.66
N ILE A 530 14.87 -29.34 7.91
CA ILE A 530 16.02 -29.13 7.02
C ILE A 530 15.94 -30.15 5.88
N ILE A 531 15.86 -29.66 4.65
CA ILE A 531 15.95 -30.46 3.42
C ILE A 531 17.44 -30.55 3.05
N SER A 532 17.99 -31.76 2.94
CA SER A 532 19.35 -32.01 2.43
C SER A 532 19.31 -32.46 0.97
N LEU A 533 20.44 -32.30 0.26
CA LEU A 533 20.59 -32.76 -1.12
C LEU A 533 20.43 -34.27 -1.27
N SER A 534 20.71 -35.07 -0.24
CA SER A 534 20.46 -36.52 -0.27
C SER A 534 18.97 -36.83 -0.40
N HIS A 535 18.10 -36.11 0.33
CA HIS A 535 16.65 -36.30 0.19
C HIS A 535 16.16 -35.93 -1.22
N VAL A 536 16.75 -34.90 -1.84
CA VAL A 536 16.46 -34.49 -3.22
C VAL A 536 16.91 -35.60 -4.18
N SER A 537 18.13 -36.10 -4.00
CA SER A 537 18.75 -37.17 -4.80
C SER A 537 17.90 -38.44 -4.82
N ASP A 538 17.41 -38.88 -3.66
CA ASP A 538 16.60 -40.09 -3.53
C ASP A 538 15.26 -39.97 -4.26
N GLU A 539 14.63 -38.79 -4.22
CA GLU A 539 13.35 -38.57 -4.90
C GLU A 539 13.55 -38.43 -6.41
N ILE A 540 14.63 -37.76 -6.85
CA ILE A 540 14.99 -37.71 -8.27
C ILE A 540 15.32 -39.12 -8.79
N HIS A 541 16.09 -39.91 -8.06
CA HIS A 541 16.42 -41.29 -8.41
C HIS A 541 15.16 -42.16 -8.50
N HIS A 542 14.18 -41.96 -7.61
CA HIS A 542 12.90 -42.63 -7.69
C HIS A 542 12.08 -42.23 -8.93
N LEU A 543 12.19 -40.98 -9.38
CA LEU A 543 11.51 -40.49 -10.59
C LEU A 543 12.22 -40.91 -11.89
N LEU A 544 13.56 -40.90 -11.90
CA LEU A 544 14.37 -41.30 -13.05
C LEU A 544 14.41 -42.82 -13.23
N GLY A 545 14.28 -43.58 -12.14
CA GLY A 545 14.32 -45.04 -12.14
C GLY A 545 15.62 -45.61 -11.59
N SER A 546 15.53 -46.83 -11.06
CA SER A 546 16.60 -47.53 -10.33
C SER A 546 17.80 -47.97 -11.17
N PHE A 547 17.81 -47.66 -12.47
CA PHE A 547 18.92 -47.91 -13.38
C PHE A 547 19.95 -46.77 -13.37
N THR A 548 19.63 -45.64 -12.74
CA THR A 548 20.51 -44.47 -12.62
C THR A 548 21.28 -44.49 -11.31
N GLN A 549 22.42 -43.80 -11.22
CA GLN A 549 23.09 -43.56 -9.95
C GLN A 549 22.51 -42.30 -9.27
N PRO A 550 22.55 -42.19 -7.93
CA PRO A 550 22.13 -40.99 -7.22
C PRO A 550 22.92 -39.76 -7.69
N LEU A 551 22.23 -38.66 -8.02
CA LEU A 551 22.87 -37.45 -8.55
C LEU A 551 23.69 -36.70 -7.48
N TYR A 552 23.18 -36.62 -6.25
CA TYR A 552 23.90 -36.01 -5.13
C TYR A 552 24.34 -37.10 -4.14
N PRO A 553 25.65 -37.24 -3.87
CA PRO A 553 26.15 -38.20 -2.90
C PRO A 553 25.90 -37.71 -1.45
N PRO A 554 25.73 -38.61 -0.48
CA PRO A 554 25.58 -38.24 0.92
C PRO A 554 26.86 -37.60 1.48
N PRO A 555 26.76 -36.69 2.46
CA PRO A 555 27.91 -36.04 3.09
C PRO A 555 28.76 -37.12 3.80
N GLY A 556 29.89 -37.48 3.19
CA GLY A 556 30.76 -38.57 3.65
C GLY A 556 31.54 -39.28 2.54
N LEU A 557 31.21 -39.07 1.27
CA LEU A 557 31.86 -39.75 0.12
C LEU A 557 32.92 -38.93 -0.64
N HIS A 558 33.56 -37.97 0.03
CA HIS A 558 34.79 -37.34 -0.48
C HIS A 558 35.92 -37.47 0.54
N SER A 559 36.59 -38.62 0.51
CA SER A 559 38.00 -38.71 0.87
C SER A 559 38.67 -39.67 -0.11
N THR A 560 39.03 -39.18 -1.29
CA THR A 560 40.05 -39.82 -2.11
C THR A 560 40.88 -38.75 -2.81
N ARG A 561 42.17 -38.82 -2.52
CA ARG A 561 43.29 -38.01 -3.02
C ARG A 561 43.27 -37.91 -4.54
N TYR A 562 43.56 -36.73 -5.08
CA TYR A 562 44.09 -36.60 -6.43
C TYR A 562 45.51 -37.17 -6.47
N PRO A 563 45.86 -38.08 -7.40
CA PRO A 563 47.26 -38.24 -7.78
C PRO A 563 47.67 -37.00 -8.58
N LYS A 564 48.75 -36.35 -8.16
CA LYS A 564 49.49 -35.43 -9.03
C LYS A 564 50.04 -36.27 -10.19
N GLU A 565 49.60 -36.01 -11.41
CA GLU A 565 50.39 -36.38 -12.59
C GLU A 565 51.22 -35.16 -12.99
N ASP A 566 52.53 -35.37 -12.92
CA ASP A 566 53.56 -34.49 -13.46
C ASP A 566 53.37 -34.38 -14.98
N VAL A 567 53.07 -33.18 -15.46
CA VAL A 567 53.37 -32.81 -16.85
C VAL A 567 54.58 -31.90 -16.81
N ALA A 568 55.74 -32.51 -17.01
CA ALA A 568 56.97 -31.83 -17.34
C ALA A 568 56.76 -31.02 -18.62
N VAL A 569 57.00 -29.71 -18.52
CA VAL A 569 57.15 -28.82 -19.68
C VAL A 569 58.58 -28.96 -20.16
N THR A 570 58.77 -29.62 -21.30
CA THR A 570 59.98 -29.46 -22.13
C THR A 570 59.65 -28.52 -23.28
N VAL A 571 60.26 -27.33 -23.20
CA VAL A 571 60.56 -26.28 -24.19
C VAL A 571 59.47 -25.90 -25.18
#